data_AF-A0A7S2W995-F1
#
_entry.id   AF-A0A7S2W995-F1
#
_cell.length_a   1.000
_cell.length_b   1.000
_cell.length_c   1.000
_cell.angle_alpha   90.00
_cell.angle_beta   90.00
_cell.angle_gamma   90.00
#
_symmetry.space_group_name_H-M   'P 1'
#
loop_
_entity.id
_entity.type
_entity.pdbx_description
1 polymer ?
#
loop_
_entity_poly.entity_id
_entity_poly.type
_entity_poly.pdbx_seq_one_letter_code
_entity_poly.pdbx_strand_id
1 'polypeptide(L)'
;VVVDDDDNMMDITQIRIESDVREWNEHPNPLDEHSDAISFPLGGGTGPFLCTQGEGGELTHFFSGNLHAFDFACPIGTPLLAVIDGIVVDANDENTLTGIAVSNLFQWN
;
A
#
# COMPACT_ATOMS: atom_id res chain seq x y z
N VAL A 1 31.51 -23.06 -22.57
CA VAL A 1 30.09 -22.86 -22.22
C VAL A 1 30.06 -21.57 -21.43
N VAL A 2 29.85 -20.47 -22.14
CA VAL A 2 29.58 -19.17 -21.49
C VAL A 2 28.07 -19.20 -21.34
N VAL A 3 27.60 -19.31 -20.10
CA VAL A 3 26.18 -19.09 -19.79
C VAL A 3 26.03 -17.57 -19.77
N ASP A 4 25.36 -17.04 -20.78
CA ASP A 4 24.89 -15.65 -20.78
C ASP A 4 23.89 -15.51 -19.63
N ASP A 5 24.32 -14.88 -18.54
CA ASP A 5 23.48 -14.52 -17.37
C ASP A 5 22.67 -13.23 -17.62
N ASP A 6 22.47 -12.83 -18.89
CA ASP A 6 21.86 -11.54 -19.27
C ASP A 6 20.32 -11.59 -19.42
N ASP A 7 19.69 -12.76 -19.34
CA ASP A 7 18.27 -12.92 -19.72
C ASP A 7 17.26 -12.60 -18.60
N ASN A 8 17.70 -12.07 -17.45
CA ASN A 8 16.77 -11.70 -16.37
C ASN A 8 17.20 -10.49 -15.51
N MET A 9 18.02 -9.59 -16.07
CA MET A 9 18.23 -8.27 -15.45
C MET A 9 17.00 -7.41 -15.73
N MET A 10 16.12 -7.25 -14.74
CA MET A 10 15.06 -6.25 -14.82
C MET A 10 15.69 -4.89 -15.15
N ASP A 11 15.26 -4.29 -16.25
CA ASP A 11 15.63 -2.93 -16.61
C ASP A 11 15.15 -2.00 -15.49
N ILE A 12 16.09 -1.44 -14.73
CA ILE A 12 15.83 -0.57 -13.58
C ILE A 12 14.99 0.66 -13.96
N THR A 13 14.97 1.04 -15.24
CA THR A 13 14.15 2.15 -15.73
C THR A 13 12.66 1.80 -15.84
N GLN A 14 12.31 0.51 -15.73
CA GLN A 14 10.93 0.01 -15.77
C GLN A 14 10.30 -0.14 -14.38
N ILE A 15 11.08 0.06 -13.31
CA ILE A 15 10.57 -0.01 -11.93
C ILE A 15 9.58 1.13 -11.71
N ARG A 16 8.32 0.78 -11.44
CA ARG A 16 7.25 1.75 -11.15
C ARG A 16 7.31 2.16 -9.69
N ILE A 17 8.16 3.14 -9.44
CA ILE A 17 8.38 3.73 -8.11
C ILE A 17 7.09 4.26 -7.46
N GLU A 18 6.21 4.84 -8.26
CA GLU A 18 4.98 5.48 -7.77
C GLU A 18 3.81 4.50 -7.62
N SER A 19 3.94 3.27 -8.13
CA SER A 19 2.92 2.25 -7.97
C SER A 19 3.47 0.84 -8.12
N ASP A 20 3.37 0.03 -7.05
CA ASP A 20 3.88 -1.34 -6.97
C ASP A 20 2.78 -2.38 -6.65
N VAL A 21 1.50 -2.04 -6.90
CA VAL A 21 0.37 -2.96 -6.68
C VAL A 21 0.54 -4.25 -7.47
N ARG A 22 0.38 -5.38 -6.80
CA ARG A 22 0.35 -6.73 -7.38
C ARG A 22 -1.08 -7.20 -7.61
N GLU A 23 -1.23 -8.30 -8.36
CA GLU A 23 -2.49 -9.03 -8.38
C GLU A 23 -2.90 -9.41 -6.95
N TRP A 24 -4.17 -9.17 -6.64
CA TRP A 24 -4.72 -9.41 -5.31
C TRP A 24 -4.59 -10.90 -4.95
N ASN A 25 -4.03 -11.19 -3.78
CA ASN A 25 -4.05 -12.54 -3.23
C ASN A 25 -5.43 -12.82 -2.63
N GLU A 26 -6.21 -13.64 -3.33
CA GLU A 26 -7.54 -14.03 -2.82
C GLU A 26 -7.42 -14.77 -1.49
N HIS A 27 -8.35 -14.49 -0.58
CA HIS A 27 -8.41 -15.17 0.70
C HIS A 27 -8.53 -16.69 0.48
N PRO A 28 -7.74 -17.54 1.16
CA PRO A 28 -7.78 -19.00 0.96
C PRO A 28 -9.17 -19.61 1.17
N ASN A 29 -10.01 -18.93 1.95
CA ASN A 29 -11.43 -19.21 2.08
C ASN A 29 -12.26 -18.00 1.59
N PRO A 30 -12.66 -17.94 0.31
CA PRO A 30 -13.37 -16.77 -0.23
C PRO A 30 -14.78 -16.57 0.37
N LEU A 31 -15.28 -17.54 1.13
CA LEU A 31 -16.54 -17.47 1.86
C LEU A 31 -16.34 -17.11 3.34
N ASP A 32 -15.14 -16.72 3.74
CA ASP A 32 -14.90 -16.23 5.08
C ASP A 32 -15.61 -14.89 5.26
N GLU A 33 -16.50 -14.83 6.23
CA GLU A 33 -17.30 -13.65 6.53
C GLU A 33 -17.00 -13.18 7.94
N HIS A 34 -16.79 -11.88 8.09
CA HIS A 34 -16.71 -11.24 9.40
C HIS A 34 -18.07 -10.61 9.74
N SER A 35 -18.51 -10.73 11.00
CA SER A 35 -19.81 -10.18 11.44
C SER A 35 -19.87 -8.65 11.36
N ASP A 36 -18.70 -8.01 11.42
CA ASP A 36 -18.62 -6.55 11.44
C ASP A 36 -18.51 -6.01 10.02
N ALA A 37 -19.45 -5.14 9.66
CA ALA A 37 -19.40 -4.39 8.41
C ALA A 37 -18.39 -3.25 8.53
N ILE A 38 -17.29 -3.37 7.76
CA ILE A 38 -16.27 -2.33 7.66
C ILE A 38 -16.62 -1.41 6.48
N SER A 39 -16.58 -0.10 6.70
CA SER A 39 -16.77 0.91 5.66
C SER A 39 -15.45 1.35 5.02
N PHE A 40 -15.52 2.02 3.88
CA PHE A 40 -14.32 2.52 3.20
C PHE A 40 -13.84 3.86 3.82
N PRO A 41 -12.53 4.01 4.13
CA PRO A 41 -12.04 5.14 4.94
C PRO A 41 -12.02 6.49 4.21
N LEU A 42 -11.95 6.52 2.88
CA LEU A 42 -11.93 7.78 2.13
C LEU A 42 -13.36 8.16 1.75
N GLY A 43 -13.95 9.05 2.54
CA GLY A 43 -15.33 9.51 2.40
C GLY A 43 -15.47 10.78 1.56
N GLY A 44 -16.70 11.07 1.11
CA GLY A 44 -17.04 12.33 0.42
C GLY A 44 -17.78 12.18 -0.92
N GLY A 45 -18.04 10.94 -1.36
CA GLY A 45 -18.82 10.68 -2.57
C GLY A 45 -18.07 10.91 -3.89
N THR A 46 -16.74 11.02 -3.86
CA THR A 46 -15.90 11.44 -5.00
C THR A 46 -15.18 10.32 -5.73
N GLY A 47 -15.67 9.08 -5.65
CA GLY A 47 -15.40 8.04 -6.65
C GLY A 47 -14.48 6.91 -6.20
N PRO A 48 -14.08 6.05 -7.15
CA PRO A 48 -13.05 5.04 -6.91
C PRO A 48 -11.70 5.73 -6.67
N PHE A 49 -10.96 5.24 -5.68
CA PHE A 49 -9.61 5.70 -5.38
C PHE A 49 -8.59 4.76 -6.00
N LEU A 50 -7.53 5.32 -6.58
CA LEU A 50 -6.44 4.53 -7.13
C LEU A 50 -5.59 3.99 -5.98
N CYS A 51 -5.57 2.68 -5.80
CA CYS A 51 -4.58 2.01 -4.96
C CYS A 51 -3.22 2.10 -5.68
N THR A 52 -2.25 2.76 -5.06
CA THR A 52 -0.89 2.90 -5.61
C THR A 52 0.06 1.88 -5.02
N GLN A 53 -0.14 1.48 -3.77
CA GLN A 53 0.67 0.47 -3.08
C GLN A 53 -0.25 -0.45 -2.29
N GLY A 54 0.03 -1.75 -2.29
CA GLY A 54 -0.82 -2.75 -1.66
C GLY A 54 -0.07 -4.02 -1.29
N GLU A 55 -0.79 -4.97 -0.69
CA GLU A 55 -0.20 -6.21 -0.15
C GLU A 55 0.72 -6.94 -1.14
N GLY A 56 1.93 -7.27 -0.68
CA GLY A 56 2.93 -7.97 -1.48
C GLY A 56 3.60 -7.11 -2.55
N GLY A 57 3.55 -5.79 -2.43
CA GLY A 57 4.22 -4.84 -3.31
C GLY A 57 5.72 -5.09 -3.47
N GLU A 58 6.28 -4.69 -4.62
CA GLU A 58 7.71 -4.89 -4.90
C GLU A 58 8.62 -3.97 -4.09
N LEU A 59 8.12 -2.81 -3.68
CA LEU A 59 8.89 -1.74 -3.02
C LEU A 59 8.43 -1.50 -1.59
N THR A 60 7.17 -1.82 -1.28
CA THR A 60 6.54 -1.66 0.03
C THR A 60 5.57 -2.81 0.31
N HIS A 61 5.04 -2.90 1.53
CA HIS A 61 4.02 -3.89 1.90
C HIS A 61 4.41 -5.36 1.66
N PHE A 62 5.70 -5.68 1.75
CA PHE A 62 6.21 -7.06 1.61
C PHE A 62 6.76 -7.65 2.92
N PHE A 63 6.85 -6.87 4.00
CA PHE A 63 7.33 -7.36 5.30
C PHE A 63 6.23 -7.31 6.36
N SER A 64 6.36 -8.12 7.41
CA SER A 64 5.29 -8.37 8.38
C SER A 64 4.72 -7.12 9.07
N GLY A 65 5.48 -6.04 9.16
CA GLY A 65 5.05 -4.78 9.79
C GLY A 65 4.12 -3.92 8.92
N ASN A 66 4.08 -4.13 7.60
CA ASN A 66 3.24 -3.35 6.69
C ASN A 66 2.55 -4.18 5.59
N LEU A 67 2.62 -5.51 5.67
CA LEU A 67 2.12 -6.44 4.65
C LEU A 67 0.68 -6.17 4.23
N HIS A 68 -0.20 -5.87 5.18
CA HIS A 68 -1.63 -5.70 4.93
C HIS A 68 -2.07 -4.25 4.76
N ALA A 69 -1.13 -3.32 4.63
CA ALA A 69 -1.44 -1.91 4.42
C ALA A 69 -1.67 -1.61 2.93
N PHE A 70 -2.46 -0.56 2.69
CA PHE A 70 -2.82 -0.08 1.36
C PHE A 70 -2.71 1.43 1.32
N ASP A 71 -2.03 1.93 0.28
CA ASP A 71 -1.89 3.37 0.04
C ASP A 71 -2.74 3.75 -1.18
N PHE A 72 -3.60 4.75 -0.97
CA PHE A 72 -4.50 5.26 -2.00
C PHE A 72 -4.11 6.68 -2.40
N ALA A 73 -4.04 6.94 -3.70
CA ALA A 73 -3.92 8.29 -4.22
C ALA A 73 -5.25 9.04 -4.05
N CYS A 74 -5.22 10.14 -3.29
CA CYS A 74 -6.38 11.01 -3.08
C CYS A 74 -5.98 12.50 -3.11
N PRO A 75 -6.88 13.41 -3.52
CA PRO A 75 -6.64 14.84 -3.43
C PRO A 75 -6.39 15.32 -1.98
N ILE A 76 -5.56 16.36 -1.83
CA ILE A 76 -5.39 17.05 -0.54
C ILE A 76 -6.75 17.56 -0.04
N GLY A 77 -7.05 17.32 1.23
CA GLY A 77 -8.32 17.67 1.86
C GLY A 77 -9.41 16.62 1.72
N THR A 78 -9.11 15.44 1.14
CA THR A 78 -10.03 14.28 1.17
C THR A 78 -10.31 13.89 2.63
N PRO A 79 -11.58 13.84 3.06
CA PRO A 79 -11.93 13.41 4.41
C PRO A 79 -11.54 11.95 4.68
N LEU A 80 -10.80 11.74 5.78
CA LEU A 80 -10.53 10.41 6.33
C LEU A 80 -11.58 10.10 7.40
N LEU A 81 -12.33 9.02 7.19
CA LEU A 81 -13.40 8.57 8.07
C LEU A 81 -12.99 7.29 8.82
N ALA A 82 -13.51 7.13 10.03
CA ALA A 82 -13.41 5.87 10.75
C ALA A 82 -14.19 4.78 10.00
N VAL A 83 -13.57 3.62 9.83
CA VAL A 83 -14.17 2.50 9.07
C VAL A 83 -15.19 1.70 9.89
N ILE A 84 -15.10 1.78 11.21
CA ILE A 84 -15.93 1.09 12.19
C ILE A 84 -16.01 1.91 13.48
N ASP A 85 -17.04 1.67 14.29
CA ASP A 85 -17.13 2.22 15.65
C ASP A 85 -15.98 1.70 16.52
N GLY A 86 -15.40 2.59 17.33
CA GLY A 86 -14.28 2.24 18.19
C GLY A 86 -13.91 3.37 19.15
N ILE A 87 -12.89 3.09 19.98
CA ILE A 87 -12.31 4.06 20.89
C ILE A 87 -10.92 4.41 20.36
N VAL A 88 -10.66 5.69 20.14
CA VAL A 88 -9.31 6.17 19.81
C VAL A 88 -8.43 5.98 21.04
N VAL A 89 -7.42 5.12 20.92
CA VAL A 89 -6.46 4.83 22.00
C VAL A 89 -5.19 5.67 21.90
N ASP A 90 -4.88 6.18 20.72
CA ASP A 90 -3.69 6.98 20.44
C ASP A 90 -3.93 7.86 19.20
N ALA A 91 -3.35 9.07 19.21
CA ALA A 91 -3.37 10.01 18.09
C ALA A 91 -2.14 10.91 18.18
N ASN A 92 -1.29 10.85 17.16
CA ASN A 92 -0.07 11.65 17.07
C ASN A 92 -0.03 12.30 15.68
N ASP A 93 0.34 13.58 15.64
CA ASP A 93 0.56 14.37 14.41
C ASP A 93 2.05 14.52 14.07
N GLU A 94 2.93 14.04 14.94
CA GLU A 94 4.38 14.03 14.75
C GLU A 94 4.93 12.61 14.92
N ASN A 95 5.58 12.12 13.86
CA ASN A 95 6.25 10.83 13.88
C ASN A 95 7.53 10.87 13.02
N THR A 96 8.65 10.46 13.61
CA THR A 96 9.89 10.20 12.87
C THR A 96 9.82 8.78 12.31
N LEU A 97 9.22 8.64 11.13
CA LEU A 97 9.15 7.36 10.43
C LEU A 97 10.40 7.19 9.56
N THR A 98 11.21 6.19 9.88
CA THR A 98 12.22 5.67 8.94
C THR A 98 11.55 4.54 8.15
N GLY A 99 10.96 4.85 6.98
CA GLY A 99 10.17 3.90 6.21
C GLY A 99 9.66 4.46 4.87
N ILE A 100 9.49 3.57 3.90
CA ILE A 100 9.57 3.77 2.45
C ILE A 100 8.31 4.43 1.86
N ALA A 101 8.26 5.76 1.82
CA ALA A 101 7.72 6.36 0.60
C ALA A 101 8.84 6.26 -0.44
N VAL A 102 8.60 5.62 -1.58
CA VAL A 102 9.67 5.37 -2.56
C VAL A 102 10.31 6.69 -3.05
N SER A 103 9.54 7.78 -3.08
CA SER A 103 10.04 9.14 -3.32
C SER A 103 11.08 9.63 -2.29
N ASN A 104 10.99 9.19 -1.04
CA ASN A 104 11.96 9.51 0.01
C ASN A 104 13.24 8.64 -0.11
N LEU A 105 13.16 7.47 -0.75
CA LEU A 105 14.30 6.59 -0.98
C LEU A 105 15.39 7.26 -1.82
N PHE A 106 14.99 8.10 -2.78
CA PHE A 106 15.89 8.86 -3.65
C PHE A 106 16.37 10.19 -3.05
N GLN A 107 15.75 10.67 -1.97
CA GLN A 107 16.23 11.87 -1.25
C GLN A 107 17.29 11.52 -0.19
N TRP A 108 17.43 10.25 0.16
CA TRP A 108 18.37 9.77 1.19
C TRP A 108 19.73 9.31 0.65
N ASN A 109 19.92 9.27 -0.68
CA ASN A 109 21.18 8.95 -1.36
C ASN A 109 21.67 10.14 -2.21
#